data_AF-X0Z5Q2-F1
#
_entry.id   AF-X0Z5Q2-F1
#
_cell.length_a   1.000
_cell.length_b   1.000
_cell.length_c   1.000
_cell.angle_alpha   90.00
_cell.angle_beta   90.00
_cell.angle_gamma   90.00
#
_symmetry.space_group_name_H-M   'P 1'
#
loop_
_entity.id
_entity.type
_entity.pdbx_description
1 polymer ?
#
loop_
_entity_poly.entity_id
_entity_poly.type
_entity_poly.pdbx_seq_one_letter_code
_entity_poly.pdbx_strand_id
1 'polypeptide(L)'
;MSTYKVIELVGTSNASWADAAKTALEAAGETLRDLRVAEVTRMDVRIEDDGRLIYRTRLQVSFKVGSLEKYVESLGAKPYAQEEE
;
A
#
# COMPACT_ATOMS: atom_id res chain seq x y z
N MET A 1 16.51 10.82 12.11
CA MET A 1 16.15 9.39 11.96
C MET A 1 15.03 9.30 10.93
N SER A 2 15.12 8.43 9.93
CA SER A 2 14.06 8.27 8.93
C SER A 2 13.27 7.00 9.24
N THR A 3 11.97 7.13 9.46
CA THR A 3 11.07 6.00 9.71
C THR A 3 10.34 5.64 8.43
N TYR A 4 10.30 4.35 8.12
CA TYR A 4 9.59 3.81 6.96
C TYR A 4 8.50 2.87 7.44
N LYS A 5 7.36 2.89 6.74
CA LYS A 5 6.30 1.91 6.94
C LYS A 5 6.34 0.97 5.76
N VAL A 6 6.26 -0.33 6.05
CA VAL A 6 6.12 -1.38 5.06
C VAL A 6 4.67 -1.84 5.07
N ILE A 7 4.07 -1.95 3.89
CA ILE A 7 2.72 -2.48 3.70
C ILE A 7 2.74 -3.56 2.63
N GLU A 8 1.74 -4.44 2.67
CA GLU A 8 1.48 -5.39 1.59
C GLU A 8 0.39 -4.83 0.67
N LEU A 9 0.64 -4.87 -0.64
CA LEU A 9 -0.31 -4.54 -1.69
C LEU A 9 -0.61 -5.80 -2.51
N VAL A 10 -1.82 -5.89 -3.05
CA VAL A 10 -2.20 -6.94 -4.00
C VAL A 10 -2.72 -6.27 -5.25
N GLY A 11 -1.95 -6.37 -6.33
CA GLY A 11 -2.39 -5.96 -7.66
C GLY A 11 -3.07 -7.10 -8.38
N THR A 12 -4.00 -6.77 -9.27
CA THR A 12 -4.73 -7.74 -10.10
C THR A 12 -4.80 -7.27 -11.54
N SER A 13 -4.62 -8.17 -12.50
CA SER A 13 -4.77 -7.89 -13.92
C SER A 13 -5.20 -9.13 -14.69
N ASN A 14 -5.92 -8.92 -15.80
CA ASN A 14 -6.22 -9.98 -16.76
C ASN A 14 -5.08 -10.20 -17.79
N ALA A 15 -4.09 -9.31 -17.83
CA ALA A 15 -3.03 -9.32 -18.83
C ALA A 15 -1.78 -10.08 -18.38
N SER A 16 -1.22 -9.73 -17.22
CA SER A 16 -0.02 -10.39 -16.68
C SER A 16 0.24 -10.04 -15.21
N TRP A 17 1.15 -10.77 -14.56
CA TRP A 17 1.65 -10.42 -13.22
C TRP A 17 2.41 -9.08 -13.19
N ALA A 18 3.13 -8.74 -14.27
CA ALA A 18 3.84 -7.47 -14.37
C ALA A 18 2.86 -6.29 -14.43
N ASP A 19 1.79 -6.44 -15.20
CA ASP A 19 0.71 -5.46 -15.28
C ASP A 19 -0.02 -5.34 -13.94
N ALA A 20 -0.34 -6.46 -13.28
CA ALA A 20 -0.92 -6.46 -11.93
C ALA A 20 -0.03 -5.70 -10.92
N ALA A 21 1.28 -5.92 -10.95
CA ALA A 21 2.22 -5.21 -10.08
C ALA A 21 2.21 -3.69 -10.36
N LYS A 22 2.24 -3.31 -11.64
CA LYS A 22 2.17 -1.92 -12.07
C LYS A 22 0.89 -1.24 -11.56
N THR A 23 -0.28 -1.86 -11.72
CA THR A 23 -1.56 -1.31 -11.25
C THR A 23 -1.55 -1.05 -9.73
N ALA A 24 -1.00 -1.96 -8.94
CA ALA A 24 -0.88 -1.76 -7.49
C ALA A 24 0.02 -0.58 -7.13
N LEU A 25 1.13 -0.41 -7.83
CA LEU A 25 2.08 0.68 -7.58
C LEU A 25 1.55 2.03 -8.05
N GLU A 26 0.82 2.08 -9.17
CA GLU A 26 0.14 3.29 -9.64
C GLU A 26 -0.88 3.77 -8.61
N ALA A 27 -1.77 2.88 -8.15
CA ALA A 27 -2.77 3.20 -7.13
C ALA A 27 -2.12 3.64 -5.79
N ALA A 28 -1.04 2.97 -5.37
CA ALA A 28 -0.30 3.38 -4.18
C ALA A 28 0.36 4.75 -4.34
N GLY A 29 0.89 5.06 -5.54
CA GLY A 29 1.57 6.33 -5.84
C GLY A 29 0.68 7.57 -5.82
N GLU A 30 -0.65 7.38 -5.90
CA GLU A 30 -1.62 8.48 -5.75
C GLU A 30 -1.60 9.08 -4.34
N THR A 31 -1.40 8.25 -3.32
CA THR A 31 -1.52 8.64 -1.90
C THR A 31 -0.20 8.58 -1.14
N LEU A 32 0.64 7.58 -1.43
CA LEU A 32 1.89 7.35 -0.73
C LEU A 32 3.03 8.07 -1.44
N ARG A 33 3.74 8.92 -0.70
CA ARG A 33 4.93 9.63 -1.18
C ARG A 33 6.18 8.84 -0.82
N ASP A 34 7.23 9.01 -1.63
CA ASP A 34 8.54 8.38 -1.42
C ASP A 34 8.48 6.84 -1.43
N LEU A 35 7.68 6.27 -2.34
CA LEU A 35 7.73 4.85 -2.72
C LEU A 35 9.04 4.62 -3.48
N ARG A 36 9.93 3.76 -2.97
CA ARG A 36 11.25 3.54 -3.57
C ARG A 36 11.48 2.13 -4.07
N VAL A 37 10.99 1.16 -3.31
CA VAL A 37 11.22 -0.26 -3.57
C VAL A 37 9.92 -1.01 -3.30
N ALA A 38 9.59 -1.88 -4.24
CA ALA A 38 8.50 -2.83 -4.13
C ALA A 38 9.05 -4.22 -4.44
N GLU A 39 8.92 -5.14 -3.49
CA GLU A 39 9.37 -6.52 -3.64
C GLU A 39 8.17 -7.41 -3.92
N VAL A 40 8.26 -8.24 -4.96
CA VAL A 40 7.24 -9.27 -5.20
C VAL A 40 7.43 -10.39 -4.20
N THR A 41 6.44 -10.60 -3.34
CA THR A 41 6.46 -11.67 -2.34
C THR A 41 5.72 -12.91 -2.81
N ARG A 42 4.72 -12.75 -3.69
CA ARG A 42 3.94 -13.86 -4.24
C ARG A 42 3.29 -13.49 -5.56
N MET A 43 3.24 -14.46 -6.45
CA MET A 43 2.43 -14.41 -7.67
C MET A 43 1.48 -15.61 -7.65
N ASP A 44 0.20 -15.36 -7.90
CA ASP A 44 -0.79 -16.41 -8.07
C ASP A 44 -1.83 -16.01 -9.14
N VAL A 45 -2.71 -16.96 -9.48
CA VAL A 45 -3.78 -16.77 -10.46
C VAL A 45 -5.09 -17.19 -9.80
N ARG A 46 -6.10 -16.35 -9.93
CA ARG A 46 -7.49 -16.71 -9.64
C ARG A 46 -8.15 -17.16 -10.94
N ILE A 47 -8.79 -18.32 -10.91
CA ILE A 47 -9.56 -18.87 -12.02
C ILE A 47 -11.03 -18.56 -11.70
N GLU A 48 -11.69 -17.81 -12.57
CA GLU A 48 -13.12 -17.53 -12.47
C GLU A 48 -13.95 -18.69 -13.06
N ASP A 49 -15.25 -18.72 -12.76
CA ASP A 49 -16.18 -19.78 -13.20
C ASP A 49 -16.27 -19.93 -14.73
N ASP A 50 -16.04 -18.85 -15.47
CA ASP A 50 -16.00 -18.82 -16.93
C ASP A 50 -14.64 -19.23 -17.52
N GLY A 51 -13.69 -19.63 -16.67
CA GLY A 51 -12.33 -20.00 -17.05
C GLY A 51 -11.39 -18.80 -17.25
N ARG A 52 -11.85 -17.56 -17.03
CA ARG A 52 -10.99 -16.38 -17.12
C ARG A 52 -9.95 -16.39 -15.99
N LEU A 53 -8.71 -16.09 -16.36
CA LEU A 53 -7.59 -15.99 -15.44
C LEU A 53 -7.39 -14.55 -14.98
N ILE A 54 -7.32 -14.34 -13.67
CA ILE A 54 -6.93 -13.08 -13.06
C ILE A 54 -5.56 -13.28 -12.40
N TYR A 55 -4.54 -12.64 -12.97
CA TYR A 55 -3.19 -12.61 -12.43
C TYR A 55 -3.14 -11.70 -11.22
N ARG A 56 -2.51 -12.18 -10.15
CA ARG A 56 -2.37 -11.45 -8.90
C ARG A 56 -0.92 -11.37 -8.50
N THR A 57 -0.45 -10.16 -8.20
CA THR A 57 0.91 -9.92 -7.72
C THR A 57 0.86 -9.24 -6.37
N ARG A 58 1.46 -9.90 -5.39
CA ARG A 58 1.57 -9.45 -4.01
C ARG A 58 2.91 -8.74 -3.83
N LEU A 59 2.88 -7.52 -3.33
CA LEU A 59 4.05 -6.65 -3.22
C LEU A 59 4.22 -6.19 -1.78
N GLN A 60 5.43 -6.31 -1.23
CA GLN A 60 5.82 -5.54 -0.06
C GLN A 60 6.43 -4.22 -0.50
N VAL A 61 5.84 -3.12 -0.04
CA VAL A 61 6.26 -1.77 -0.45
C VAL A 61 6.58 -0.95 0.78
N SER A 62 7.76 -0.33 0.75
CA SER A 62 8.19 0.62 1.77
C SER A 62 8.00 2.04 1.27
N PHE A 63 7.51 2.90 2.16
CA PHE A 63 7.43 4.34 1.92
C PHE A 63 7.83 5.09 3.18
N LYS A 64 8.38 6.29 3.00
CA LYS A 64 8.81 7.12 4.13
C LYS A 64 7.57 7.61 4.87
N VAL A 65 7.53 7.37 6.18
CA VAL A 65 6.53 8.01 7.05
C VAL A 65 6.98 9.45 7.21
N GLY A 66 6.49 10.33 6.34
CA GLY A 66 6.88 11.74 6.36
C GLY A 66 6.25 12.55 7.50
N SER A 67 5.35 11.98 8.28
CA SER A 67 4.20 12.76 8.74
C SER A 67 3.41 12.08 9.86
N LEU A 68 4.01 11.41 10.85
CA LEU A 68 3.19 11.06 12.02
C LEU A 68 2.76 12.36 12.73
N GLU A 69 3.66 13.34 12.86
CA GLU A 69 3.36 14.70 13.34
C GLU A 69 2.38 15.45 12.43
N LYS A 70 2.67 15.54 11.12
CA LYS A 70 1.79 16.27 10.17
C LYS A 70 0.42 15.57 9.95
N TYR A 71 0.33 14.25 10.12
CA TYR A 71 -0.94 13.52 10.07
C TYR A 71 -1.73 13.71 11.36
N VAL A 72 -1.08 13.68 12.52
CA VAL A 72 -1.67 14.06 13.82
C VAL A 72 -2.16 15.52 13.81
N GLU A 73 -1.39 16.45 13.24
CA GLU A 73 -1.81 17.85 13.00
C GLU A 73 -3.02 17.91 12.06
N SER A 74 -3.03 17.14 10.97
CA SER A 74 -4.13 17.12 10.00
C SER A 74 -5.42 16.48 10.53
N LEU A 75 -5.30 15.57 11.51
CA LEU A 75 -6.42 14.89 12.17
C LEU A 75 -7.03 15.72 13.31
N GLY A 76 -6.45 16.87 13.65
CA GLY A 76 -6.97 17.78 14.66
C GLY A 76 -7.26 17.10 15.99
N ALA A 77 -6.34 16.22 16.45
CA ALA A 77 -6.57 15.43 17.65
C ALA A 77 -6.87 16.33 18.85
N LYS A 78 -8.15 16.28 19.23
CA LYS A 78 -8.72 16.86 20.43
C LYS A 78 -8.00 16.35 21.68
N PRO A 79 -7.93 17.19 22.73
CA PRO A 79 -7.25 16.90 23.99
C PRO A 79 -8.00 15.80 24.74
N TYR A 80 -7.65 14.54 24.54
CA TYR A 80 -8.13 13.46 25.41
C TYR A 80 -7.31 13.32 26.69
N ALA A 81 -6.52 14.32 27.06
CA ALA A 81 -5.87 14.42 28.35
C ALA A 81 -6.24 15.76 29.00
N GLN A 82 -7.50 15.87 29.43
CA GLN A 82 -7.77 16.56 30.68
C GLN A 82 -7.78 15.46 31.74
N GLU A 83 -6.67 15.31 32.45
CA GLU A 83 -6.71 14.68 33.77
C GLU A 83 -7.41 15.69 34.68
N GLU A 84 -8.70 15.46 34.95
CA GLU A 84 -9.37 15.99 36.15
C GLU A 84 -9.35 14.89 37.21
N GLU A 85 -8.36 14.92 38.10
CA GLU A 85 -8.49 15.29 39.52
C GLU A 85 -7.11 15.35 40.21
#